data_AF-W1JC76-F1
#
_entry.id   AF-W1JC76-F1
#
_cell.length_a   1.000
_cell.length_b   1.000
_cell.length_c   1.000
_cell.angle_alpha   90.00
_cell.angle_beta   90.00
_cell.angle_gamma   90.00
#
_symmetry.space_group_name_H-M   'P 1'
#
loop_
_entity.id
_entity.type
_entity.pdbx_description
1 polymer ?
#
loop_
_entity_poly.entity_id
_entity_poly.type
_entity_poly.pdbx_seq_one_letter_code
_entity_poly.pdbx_strand_id
1 'polypeptide(L)' 'MTAPEITCTASAQITLNTPVVVCTNHLITGSLQVKQGGTMHGTITHTGGPFSSNGIVIDSHRHSGVWSGDSTSGGPV' A
#
# COMPACT_ATOMS: atom_id res chain seq x y z
N MET A 1 23.58 18.91 4.66
CA MET A 1 22.56 19.98 4.57
C MET A 1 21.67 19.84 5.78
N THR A 2 21.42 20.93 6.49
CA THR A 2 20.44 20.97 7.58
C THR A 2 19.65 22.26 7.42
N ALA A 3 18.34 22.16 7.37
CA ALA A 3 17.42 23.28 7.29
C ALA A 3 16.10 22.87 7.96
N PRO A 4 15.33 23.80 8.54
CA PRO A 4 14.00 23.49 9.08
C PRO A 4 13.03 23.02 7.99
N GLU A 5 13.24 23.43 6.74
CA GLU A 5 12.43 23.04 5.58
C GLU A 5 13.32 22.89 4.35
N ILE A 6 13.04 21.88 3.53
CA ILE A 6 13.72 21.63 2.25
C ILE A 6 12.63 21.36 1.21
N THR A 7 12.58 22.20 0.18
CA THR A 7 11.69 22.02 -0.98
C THR A 7 12.52 21.71 -2.21
N CYS A 8 12.20 20.62 -2.91
CA CYS A 8 12.84 20.24 -4.16
C CYS A 8 11.78 20.17 -5.26
N THR A 9 11.81 21.14 -6.18
CA THR A 9 10.91 21.18 -7.34
C THR A 9 11.67 20.68 -8.57
N ALA A 10 11.27 19.52 -9.09
CA ALA A 10 11.78 18.98 -10.34
C ALA A 10 10.59 18.73 -11.29
N SER A 11 10.65 19.26 -12.51
CA SER A 11 9.59 19.08 -13.52
C SER A 11 9.56 17.69 -14.15
N ALA A 12 10.64 16.93 -14.00
CA ALA A 12 10.79 15.59 -14.57
C ALA A 12 10.85 14.51 -13.49
N GLN A 13 11.94 14.46 -12.70
CA GLN A 13 12.17 13.38 -11.74
C GLN A 13 13.17 13.79 -10.64
N ILE A 14 13.00 13.23 -9.44
CA ILE A 14 14.02 13.17 -8.40
C ILE A 14 14.42 11.70 -8.24
N THR A 15 15.71 11.37 -8.41
CA THR A 15 16.24 10.02 -8.23
C THR A 15 17.22 9.98 -7.06
N LEU A 16 16.96 9.10 -6.10
CA LEU A 16 17.84 8.86 -4.94
C LEU A 16 18.61 7.55 -5.17
N ASN A 17 19.77 7.63 -5.82
CA ASN A 17 20.60 6.45 -6.12
C ASN A 17 21.43 6.03 -4.89
N THR A 18 20.79 5.34 -3.96
CA THR A 18 21.37 4.88 -2.70
C THR A 18 20.78 3.52 -2.32
N PRO A 19 21.52 2.65 -1.61
CA PRO A 19 20.96 1.40 -1.08
C PRO A 19 19.76 1.61 -0.14
N VAL A 20 19.73 2.73 0.61
CA VAL A 20 18.70 3.00 1.62
C VAL A 20 18.30 4.48 1.61
N VAL A 21 16.99 4.72 1.65
CA VAL A 21 16.37 6.01 1.94
C VAL A 21 15.52 5.83 3.20
N VAL A 22 15.73 6.66 4.21
CA VAL A 22 14.96 6.62 5.48
C VAL A 22 14.20 7.92 5.66
N CYS A 23 12.88 7.82 5.79
CA CYS A 23 12.04 8.87 6.38
C CYS A 23 11.86 8.54 7.86
N THR A 24 12.25 9.43 8.77
CA THR A 24 12.24 9.14 10.23
C THR A 24 10.85 9.11 10.84
N ASN A 25 9.85 9.70 10.18
CA ASN A 25 8.50 9.83 10.70
C ASN A 25 7.44 9.45 9.65
N HIS A 26 7.02 10.40 8.81
CA HIS A 26 5.90 10.21 7.89
C HIS A 26 6.33 10.44 6.44
N LEU A 27 5.92 9.54 5.55
CA LEU A 27 6.03 9.68 4.10
C LEU A 27 4.64 9.88 3.51
N ILE A 28 4.41 11.01 2.84
CA ILE A 28 3.19 11.30 2.09
C ILE A 28 3.55 11.28 0.60
N THR A 29 2.79 10.54 -0.21
CA THR A 29 2.96 10.45 -1.65
C THR A 29 1.60 10.41 -2.35
N GLY A 30 1.52 10.85 -3.60
CA GLY A 30 0.31 10.75 -4.41
C GLY A 30 0.01 9.31 -4.85
N SER A 31 1.03 8.58 -5.30
CA SER A 31 0.96 7.16 -5.65
C SER A 31 2.22 6.42 -5.18
N LEU A 32 2.12 5.10 -5.04
CA LEU A 32 3.21 4.24 -4.56
C LEU A 32 3.41 3.06 -5.51
N GLN A 33 4.65 2.85 -5.96
CA GLN A 33 5.07 1.66 -6.70
C GLN A 33 6.22 0.98 -5.96
N VAL A 34 6.05 -0.29 -5.61
CA VAL A 34 7.08 -1.13 -4.97
C VAL A 34 7.49 -2.23 -5.95
N LYS A 35 8.79 -2.30 -6.29
CA LYS A 35 9.28 -3.20 -7.34
C LYS A 35 9.74 -4.57 -6.85
N GLN A 36 10.22 -4.66 -5.61
CA GLN A 36 10.91 -5.85 -5.09
C GLN A 36 10.39 -6.27 -3.71
N GLY A 37 9.09 -6.07 -3.46
CA GLY A 37 8.47 -6.36 -2.16
C GLY A 37 8.96 -5.46 -1.03
N GLY A 38 8.64 -5.86 0.20
CA GLY A 38 8.99 -5.13 1.41
C GLY A 38 8.20 -5.63 2.62
N THR A 39 8.38 -4.98 3.75
CA THR A 39 7.69 -5.27 5.02
C THR A 39 6.89 -4.06 5.48
N MET A 40 5.69 -4.29 5.99
CA MET A 40 4.85 -3.27 6.64
C MET A 40 4.56 -3.73 8.07
N HIS A 41 4.67 -2.82 9.03
CA HIS A 41 4.39 -3.09 10.44
C HIS A 41 3.43 -2.04 10.99
N GLY A 42 2.59 -2.44 11.95
CA GLY A 42 1.55 -1.59 12.53
C GLY A 42 0.23 -1.64 11.76
N THR A 43 -0.72 -0.80 12.17
CA THR A 43 -2.04 -0.70 11.53
C THR A 43 -1.92 0.03 10.19
N ILE A 44 -2.40 -0.61 9.13
CA ILE A 44 -2.51 -0.02 7.78
C ILE A 44 -3.99 0.10 7.43
N THR A 45 -4.47 1.34 7.33
CA THR A 45 -5.86 1.62 6.94
C THR A 45 -5.90 2.00 5.47
N HIS A 46 -6.64 1.23 4.67
CA HIS A 46 -6.87 1.49 3.25
C HIS A 46 -8.35 1.80 3.02
N THR A 47 -8.64 2.89 2.30
CA THR A 47 -10.00 3.35 1.97
C THR A 47 -10.00 4.03 0.60
N GLY A 48 -11.17 4.19 -0.01
CA GLY A 48 -11.32 4.96 -1.25
C GLY A 48 -10.95 4.22 -2.54
N GLY A 49 -10.97 2.89 -2.52
CA GLY A 49 -10.70 2.03 -3.68
C GLY A 49 -10.56 0.56 -3.28
N PRO A 50 -10.28 -0.35 -4.23
CA PRO A 50 -9.96 -1.75 -3.94
C PRO A 50 -8.49 -1.94 -3.57
N PHE A 51 -8.22 -2.76 -2.55
CA PHE A 51 -6.86 -3.25 -2.31
C PHE A 51 -6.77 -4.70 -2.77
N SER A 52 -5.98 -4.95 -3.82
CA SER A 52 -5.90 -6.28 -4.43
C SER A 52 -4.49 -6.87 -4.41
N SER A 53 -4.43 -8.20 -4.32
CA SER A 53 -3.20 -8.98 -4.44
C SER A 53 -3.46 -10.19 -5.33
N ASN A 54 -2.69 -10.34 -6.41
CA ASN A 54 -2.87 -11.40 -7.41
C ASN A 54 -4.31 -11.50 -7.96
N GLY A 55 -4.96 -10.36 -8.17
CA GLY A 55 -6.34 -10.29 -8.67
C GLY A 55 -7.43 -10.52 -7.61
N ILE A 56 -7.06 -10.81 -6.35
CA ILE A 56 -8.02 -10.95 -5.25
C ILE A 56 -8.15 -9.62 -4.52
N VAL A 57 -9.36 -9.09 -4.46
CA VAL A 57 -9.69 -7.82 -3.79
C VAL A 57 -10.04 -8.10 -2.33
N ILE A 58 -9.27 -7.55 -1.39
CA ILE A 58 -9.30 -7.97 0.02
C ILE A 58 -10.65 -7.72 0.69
N ASP A 59 -11.33 -6.61 0.39
CA ASP A 59 -12.61 -6.20 0.98
C ASP A 59 -13.83 -6.85 0.34
N SER A 60 -13.66 -7.63 -0.73
CA SER A 60 -14.77 -8.31 -1.42
C SER A 60 -14.46 -9.76 -1.85
N HIS A 61 -13.39 -10.36 -1.34
CA HIS A 61 -13.01 -11.73 -1.73
C HIS A 61 -14.04 -12.78 -1.28
N ARG A 62 -14.17 -13.84 -2.06
CA ARG A 62 -15.13 -14.94 -1.81
C ARG A 62 -14.42 -16.28 -2.01
N HIS A 63 -14.89 -17.30 -1.30
CA HIS A 63 -14.37 -18.67 -1.39
C HIS A 63 -15.39 -19.61 -2.04
N SER A 64 -14.96 -20.43 -2.99
CA SER A 64 -15.74 -21.56 -3.55
C SER A 64 -15.41 -22.86 -2.82
N GLY A 65 -16.28 -23.88 -2.92
CA GLY A 65 -16.01 -25.22 -2.36
C GLY A 65 -16.35 -25.40 -0.88
N VAL A 66 -16.95 -24.39 -0.24
CA VAL A 66 -17.60 -24.50 1.07
C VAL A 66 -19.12 -24.56 0.87
N TRP A 67 -19.79 -25.55 1.46
CA TRP A 67 -21.26 -25.62 1.43
C TRP A 67 -21.82 -24.48 2.26
N SER A 68 -22.43 -23.52 1.58
CA SER A 68 -23.36 -22.59 2.17
C SER A 68 -24.59 -23.38 2.65
N GLY A 69 -24.69 -23.69 3.95
CA GLY A 69 -26.03 -23.82 4.53
C GLY A 69 -26.69 -22.45 4.38
N ASP A 70 -27.81 -22.36 3.64
CA ASP A 70 -28.65 -21.19 3.29
C ASP A 70 -28.01 -19.80 3.01
N SER A 71 -26.69 -19.66 3.07
CA SER A 71 -25.97 -18.40 3.22
C SER A 71 -24.60 -18.49 2.55
N THR A 72 -24.28 -17.52 1.68
CA THR A 72 -22.97 -17.33 1.04
C THR A 72 -21.83 -17.57 2.03
N SER A 73 -20.73 -18.22 1.61
CA SER A 73 -19.48 -18.18 2.38
C SER A 73 -19.19 -16.73 2.74
N GLY A 74 -19.20 -16.42 4.03
CA GLY A 74 -19.12 -15.05 4.51
C GLY A 74 -17.99 -14.34 3.77
N GLY A 75 -18.29 -13.14 3.24
CA GLY A 75 -17.24 -12.29 2.71
C GLY A 75 -16.21 -11.97 3.80
N PRO A 76 -15.22 -11.14 3.49
CA PRO A 76 -14.36 -10.59 4.54
C PRO A 76 -15.30 -9.89 5.54
N VAL A 77 -15.30 -10.33 6.79
CA VAL A 77 -15.89 -9.54 7.88
C VAL A 77 -15.02 -8.33 8.17
#